data_AF-A0A947EWM4-F1
#
_entry.id   AF-A0A947EWM4-F1
#
_cell.length_a   1.000
_cell.length_b   1.000
_cell.length_c   1.000
_cell.angle_alpha   90.00
_cell.angle_beta   90.00
_cell.angle_gamma   90.00
#
_symmetry.space_group_name_H-M   'P 1'
#
loop_
_entity.id
_entity.type
_entity.pdbx_description
1 polymer ?
#
loop_
_entity_poly.entity_id
_entity_poly.type
_entity_poly.pdbx_seq_one_letter_code
_entity_poly.pdbx_strand_id
1 'polypeptide(L)' 'VNLTTSEWCIGCGDSNKDLLGKAVIVHDGVDDYTSQPSGAAGTRVGCGVISK' A
#
# COMPACT_ATOMS: atom_id res chain seq x y z
N VAL A 1 -4.58 15.03 5.47
CA VAL A 1 -4.11 14.98 4.07
C VAL A 1 -4.98 13.98 3.34
N ASN A 2 -5.45 14.32 2.14
CA ASN A 2 -6.24 13.40 1.30
C ASN A 2 -5.41 13.05 0.07
N LEU A 3 -5.28 11.76 -0.24
CA LEU A 3 -4.56 11.24 -1.40
C LEU A 3 -5.52 10.38 -2.24
N THR A 4 -5.39 10.44 -3.56
CA THR A 4 -6.24 9.69 -4.49
C THR A 4 -5.40 9.11 -5.62
N THR A 5 -5.76 7.92 -6.11
CA THR A 5 -5.08 7.25 -7.23
C THR A 5 -6.04 6.32 -7.96
N SER A 6 -5.78 6.06 -9.25
CA SER A 6 -6.54 5.15 -10.11
C SER A 6 -5.81 3.82 -10.38
N GLU A 7 -4.69 3.57 -9.72
CA GLU A 7 -3.87 2.38 -9.96
C GLU A 7 -4.52 1.07 -9.45
N TRP A 8 -5.46 1.16 -8.52
CA TRP A 8 -6.10 0.03 -7.85
C TRP A 8 -7.60 0.23 -7.62
N CYS A 9 -8.30 -0.87 -7.33
CA CYS A 9 -9.73 -0.90 -7.05
C CYS A 9 -10.05 -1.85 -5.88
N ILE A 10 -11.28 -1.79 -5.36
CA ILE A 10 -11.74 -2.62 -4.25
C ILE A 10 -12.89 -3.50 -4.74
N GLY A 11 -12.73 -4.82 -4.68
CA GLY A 11 -13.77 -5.80 -5.03
C GLY A 11 -14.09 -5.89 -6.52
N CYS A 12 -13.17 -5.44 -7.38
CA CYS A 12 -13.32 -5.44 -8.83
C CYS A 12 -12.98 -6.80 -9.48
N GLY A 13 -12.34 -7.72 -8.76
CA GLY A 13 -11.97 -9.06 -9.25
C GLY A 13 -10.72 -9.12 -10.13
N ASP A 14 -10.09 -7.99 -10.45
CA ASP A 14 -8.80 -7.95 -11.16
C ASP A 14 -7.68 -8.37 -10.20
N SER A 15 -7.00 -9.48 -10.48
CA SER A 15 -5.95 -10.04 -9.61
C SER A 15 -4.75 -9.11 -9.38
N ASN A 16 -4.50 -8.18 -10.30
CA ASN A 16 -3.38 -7.23 -10.21
C ASN A 16 -3.76 -5.92 -9.50
N LYS A 17 -5.05 -5.58 -9.45
CA LYS A 17 -5.54 -4.28 -8.96
C LYS A 17 -6.49 -4.35 -7.77
N ASP A 18 -7.14 -5.49 -7.55
CA ASP A 18 -8.09 -5.65 -6.46
C ASP A 18 -7.37 -5.73 -5.12
N LEU A 19 -7.64 -4.79 -4.22
CA LEU A 19 -7.03 -4.76 -2.89
C LEU A 19 -7.81 -5.54 -1.83
N LEU A 20 -8.95 -6.15 -2.14
CA LEU A 20 -9.71 -6.88 -1.13
C LEU A 20 -8.88 -8.03 -0.53
N GLY A 21 -8.78 -8.06 0.79
CA GLY A 21 -7.94 -9.02 1.51
C GLY A 21 -6.44 -8.68 1.57
N LYS A 22 -6.03 -7.51 1.04
CA LYS A 22 -4.67 -6.96 1.17
C LYS A 22 -4.63 -5.93 2.31
N ALA A 23 -3.45 -5.35 2.57
CA ALA A 23 -3.26 -4.35 3.62
C ALA A 23 -2.44 -3.15 3.13
N VAL A 24 -2.75 -1.97 3.68
CA VAL A 24 -1.91 -0.76 3.58
C VAL A 24 -0.95 -0.75 4.76
N ILE A 25 0.35 -0.57 4.48
CA ILE A 25 1.41 -0.50 5.47
C ILE A 25 1.95 0.93 5.52
N VAL A 26 2.12 1.48 6.71
CA VAL A 26 2.80 2.76 6.95
C VAL A 26 4.16 2.48 7.57
N HIS A 27 5.20 3.09 7.01
CA HIS A 27 6.57 3.01 7.51
C HIS A 27 6.97 4.26 8.30
N ASP A 28 8.03 4.17 9.11
CA ASP A 28 8.55 5.29 9.91
C ASP A 28 9.43 6.28 9.11
N GLY A 29 10.00 5.83 7.99
CA GLY A 29 10.80 6.62 7.06
C GLY A 29 10.09 6.94 5.76
N VAL A 30 10.72 7.83 4.98
CA VAL A 30 10.26 8.22 3.65
C VAL A 30 10.80 7.23 2.61
N ASP A 31 9.94 6.83 1.67
CA ASP A 31 10.33 6.01 0.51
C ASP A 31 11.23 6.81 -0.45
N ASP A 32 12.37 6.24 -0.83
CA ASP A 32 13.36 6.85 -1.75
C ASP A 32 13.12 6.53 -3.24
N TYR A 33 12.12 5.73 -3.55
CA TYR A 33 11.72 5.27 -4.89
C TYR A 33 12.81 4.59 -5.72
N THR A 34 13.92 4.17 -5.09
CA THR A 34 15.07 3.59 -5.79
C THR A 34 15.50 2.28 -5.15
N SER A 35 15.71 2.30 -3.82
CA SER A 35 16.19 1.16 -3.06
C SER A 35 15.16 0.04 -3.06
N GLN A 36 15.55 -1.13 -3.54
CA GLN A 36 14.69 -2.30 -3.52
C GLN A 36 14.99 -3.15 -2.28
N PRO A 37 13.97 -3.75 -1.64
CA PRO A 37 12.61 -3.97 -2.16
C PRO A 37 11.53 -2.96 -1.69
N SER A 38 11.85 -2.00 -0.82
CA SER A 38 10.84 -1.18 -0.12
C SER A 38 11.28 0.26 0.16
N GLY A 39 12.08 0.83 -0.74
CA GLY A 39 12.36 2.27 -0.77
C GLY A 39 13.18 2.81 0.40
N ALA A 40 13.95 1.95 1.09
CA ALA A 40 14.65 2.31 2.33
C ALA A 40 13.74 2.97 3.40
N ALA A 41 12.43 2.70 3.35
CA ALA A 41 11.43 3.41 4.17
C ALA A 41 11.46 3.03 5.66
N GLY A 42 12.30 2.09 6.09
CA GLY A 42 12.42 1.71 7.50
C GLY A 42 11.36 0.72 7.99
N THR A 43 11.04 0.77 9.29
CA THR A 43 10.18 -0.20 9.97
C THR A 43 8.69 0.06 9.74
N ARG A 44 7.87 -0.99 9.84
CA ARG A 44 6.42 -0.90 9.69
C ARG A 44 5.80 -0.41 11.01
N VAL A 45 5.15 0.74 10.99
CA VAL A 45 4.52 1.36 12.17
C VAL A 45 2.99 1.37 12.13
N GLY A 46 2.40 1.06 10.97
CA GLY A 46 0.95 0.94 10.81
C GLY A 46 0.56 -0.17 9.84
N CYS A 47 -0.58 -0.81 10.10
CA CYS A 47 -1.17 -1.82 9.23
C CYS A 47 -2.69 -1.64 9.21
N GLY A 48 -3.26 -1.46 8.02
CA GLY A 48 -4.70 -1.40 7.80
C GLY A 48 -5.12 -2.45 6.79
N VAL A 49 -5.83 -3.48 7.25
CA VAL A 49 -6.38 -4.54 6.38
C VAL A 49 -7.61 -4.01 5.66
N ILE A 50 -7.71 -4.26 4.36
CA ILE A 50 -8.88 -3.93 3.55
C ILE A 50 -9.78 -5.17 3.51
N SER A 51 -10.82 -5.18 4.34
CA SER A 51 -11.85 -6.22 4.39
C SER A 51 -13.22 -5.67 4.00
N LYS A 52 -14.16 -6.57 3.70
CA LYS A 52 -15.60 -6.23 3.63
C LYS A 52 -16.15 -5.94 5.01
#